data_AF-A0A3S4TZH3-F1
#
_entry.id   AF-A0A3S4TZH3-F1
#
_cell.length_a   1.000
_cell.length_b   1.000
_cell.length_c   1.000
_cell.angle_alpha   90.00
_cell.angle_beta   90.00
_cell.angle_gamma   90.00
#
_symmetry.space_group_name_H-M   'P 1'
#
loop_
_entity.id
_entity.type
_entity.pdbx_description
1 polymer ?
#
loop_
_entity_poly.entity_id
_entity_poly.type
_entity_poly.pdbx_seq_one_letter_code
_entity_poly.pdbx_strand_id
1 'polypeptide(L)'
;MVPTKNADGSTTYTVKTKDNVDFTSVTTGNTTMNDSGITIRASDNGKTNVILTNKGLDNGGNKVVNVADGEISSTSKDAVNGSQLHNVKQELAREGLNFKGQSGQSIHKNLGETLEIVGKGQKADTEYDAVNIKTYEENGKVVVALAKDLTANKVTVGEKGANGKDGADGSIGVNGKDGSAVVINGKDGSIGLNGKDGKNGVSIKGQDGKVGVDGKDGETRLVYVEKIIQIKLTRSLLLMTA
;
A
#
# COMPACT_ATOMS: atom_id res chain seq x y z
N MET A 1 -47.65 41.30 -60.03
CA MET A 1 -47.05 40.56 -61.16
C MET A 1 -47.85 40.89 -62.39
N VAL A 2 -47.28 41.53 -63.40
CA VAL A 2 -47.98 41.81 -64.67
C VAL A 2 -47.36 40.92 -65.74
N PRO A 3 -48.08 39.93 -66.30
CA PRO A 3 -47.56 39.10 -67.37
C PRO A 3 -47.33 39.93 -68.64
N THR A 4 -46.21 39.70 -69.32
CA THR A 4 -45.93 40.29 -70.64
C THR A 4 -46.01 39.18 -71.69
N LYS A 5 -46.89 39.34 -72.69
CA LYS A 5 -47.02 38.39 -73.80
C LYS A 5 -46.01 38.72 -74.88
N ASN A 6 -45.21 37.74 -75.27
CA ASN A 6 -44.14 37.88 -76.26
C ASN A 6 -44.67 37.59 -77.67
N ALA A 7 -43.96 38.07 -78.69
CA ALA A 7 -44.35 37.91 -80.10
C ALA A 7 -44.36 36.43 -80.56
N ASP A 8 -43.60 35.56 -79.90
CA ASP A 8 -43.58 34.10 -80.12
C ASP A 8 -44.73 33.36 -79.41
N GLY A 9 -45.61 34.08 -78.70
CA GLY A 9 -46.72 33.54 -77.95
C GLY A 9 -46.39 33.15 -76.49
N SER A 10 -45.13 33.22 -76.06
CA SER A 10 -44.74 32.94 -74.67
C SER A 10 -45.14 34.07 -73.70
N THR A 11 -45.10 33.79 -72.38
CA THR A 11 -45.43 34.79 -71.33
C THR A 11 -44.26 34.94 -70.38
N THR A 12 -43.80 36.18 -70.20
CA THR A 12 -42.78 36.54 -69.20
C THR A 12 -43.45 37.10 -67.96
N TYR A 13 -43.08 36.58 -66.81
CA TYR A 13 -43.48 37.14 -65.52
C TYR A 13 -42.28 37.77 -64.81
N THR A 14 -42.31 39.09 -64.65
CA THR A 14 -41.31 39.78 -63.84
C THR A 14 -41.77 39.81 -62.39
N VAL A 15 -41.04 39.13 -61.53
CA VAL A 15 -41.21 39.16 -60.07
C VAL A 15 -40.04 39.95 -59.49
N LYS A 16 -40.35 41.03 -58.78
CA LYS A 16 -39.37 41.75 -57.97
C LYS A 16 -39.63 41.40 -56.51
N THR A 17 -38.61 40.93 -55.82
CA THR A 17 -38.65 40.75 -54.36
C THR A 17 -38.12 42.01 -53.68
N LYS A 18 -38.41 42.14 -52.40
CA LYS A 18 -37.63 43.04 -51.52
C LYS A 18 -36.23 42.43 -51.33
N ASP A 19 -35.26 43.25 -50.90
CA ASP A 19 -33.91 42.76 -50.56
C ASP A 19 -33.96 41.73 -49.42
N ASN A 20 -34.79 42.02 -48.41
CA ASN A 20 -35.14 41.09 -47.33
C ASN A 20 -36.56 40.56 -47.57
N VAL A 21 -36.69 39.26 -47.74
CA VAL A 21 -37.98 38.59 -47.93
C VAL A 21 -38.27 37.73 -46.71
N ASP A 22 -39.43 37.95 -46.10
CA ASP A 22 -39.90 37.12 -44.99
C ASP A 22 -40.56 35.86 -45.54
N PHE A 23 -39.99 34.70 -45.22
CA PHE A 23 -40.60 33.40 -45.48
C PHE A 23 -41.07 32.79 -44.17
N THR A 24 -42.28 32.23 -44.17
CA THR A 24 -42.78 31.43 -43.03
C THR A 24 -42.11 30.05 -42.96
N SER A 25 -41.72 29.50 -44.12
CA SER A 25 -41.01 28.22 -44.22
C SER A 25 -40.26 28.12 -45.55
N VAL A 26 -39.04 27.58 -45.50
CA VAL A 26 -38.23 27.24 -46.68
C VAL A 26 -37.83 25.77 -46.55
N THR A 27 -38.13 24.97 -47.58
CA THR A 27 -37.73 23.56 -47.65
C THR A 27 -36.84 23.33 -48.85
N THR A 28 -35.66 22.74 -48.62
CA THR A 28 -34.69 22.35 -49.67
C THR A 28 -34.26 20.90 -49.43
N GLY A 29 -34.69 20.00 -50.31
CA GLY A 29 -34.53 18.56 -50.09
C GLY A 29 -35.14 18.11 -48.77
N ASN A 30 -34.33 17.50 -47.89
CA ASN A 30 -34.75 17.03 -46.57
C ASN A 30 -34.59 18.08 -45.46
N THR A 31 -34.18 19.30 -45.80
CA THR A 31 -33.97 20.38 -44.84
C THR A 31 -35.15 21.35 -44.84
N THR A 32 -35.69 21.66 -43.67
CA THR A 32 -36.73 22.67 -43.48
C THR A 32 -36.24 23.73 -42.49
N MET A 33 -36.42 25.00 -42.85
CA MET A 33 -36.21 26.17 -42.00
C MET A 33 -37.56 26.88 -41.80
N ASN A 34 -37.99 27.06 -40.55
CA ASN A 34 -39.24 27.74 -40.20
C ASN A 34 -39.17 28.30 -38.76
N ASP A 35 -40.31 28.74 -38.20
CA ASP A 35 -40.41 29.30 -36.83
C ASP A 35 -39.93 28.35 -35.72
N SER A 36 -39.82 27.05 -35.99
CA SER A 36 -39.28 26.06 -35.04
C SER A 36 -37.76 25.88 -35.13
N GLY A 37 -37.09 26.48 -36.12
CA GLY A 37 -35.64 26.38 -36.34
C GLY A 37 -35.27 25.72 -37.67
N ILE A 38 -34.11 25.05 -37.70
CA ILE A 38 -33.60 24.31 -38.86
C ILE A 38 -33.65 22.82 -38.55
N THR A 39 -34.30 22.04 -39.40
CA THR A 39 -34.37 20.58 -39.28
C THR A 39 -33.87 19.92 -40.55
N ILE A 40 -32.89 19.03 -40.43
CA ILE A 40 -32.51 18.08 -41.49
C ILE A 40 -33.16 16.75 -41.14
N ARG A 41 -34.14 16.34 -41.94
CA ARG A 41 -34.91 15.11 -41.72
C ARG A 41 -34.03 13.91 -42.02
N ALA A 42 -34.01 12.95 -41.10
CA ALA A 42 -33.34 11.68 -41.31
C ALA A 42 -33.89 11.01 -42.57
N SER A 43 -32.98 10.54 -43.42
CA SER A 43 -33.32 9.88 -44.68
C SER A 43 -33.40 8.35 -44.56
N ASP A 44 -32.85 7.80 -43.46
CA ASP A 44 -32.77 6.37 -43.19
C ASP A 44 -33.63 5.97 -41.99
N ASN A 45 -34.18 4.75 -42.03
CA ASN A 45 -34.86 4.15 -40.88
C ASN A 45 -33.90 3.96 -39.71
N GLY A 46 -34.28 4.43 -38.53
CA GLY A 46 -33.51 4.27 -37.28
C GLY A 46 -32.54 5.42 -36.95
N LYS A 47 -32.44 6.45 -37.79
CA LYS A 47 -31.74 7.70 -37.45
C LYS A 47 -32.74 8.78 -37.00
N THR A 48 -32.27 9.69 -36.14
CA THR A 48 -33.04 10.86 -35.71
C THR A 48 -32.63 12.10 -36.51
N ASN A 49 -33.52 13.10 -36.54
CA ASN A 49 -33.26 14.35 -37.26
C ASN A 49 -32.10 15.12 -36.63
N VAL A 50 -31.42 15.94 -37.43
CA VAL A 50 -30.55 17.00 -36.91
C VAL A 50 -31.39 18.28 -36.79
N ILE A 51 -31.42 18.88 -35.61
CA ILE A 51 -32.31 20.01 -35.30
C ILE A 51 -31.52 21.11 -34.62
N LEU A 52 -31.53 22.32 -35.17
CA LEU A 52 -31.02 23.53 -34.54
C LEU A 52 -32.19 24.45 -34.18
N THR A 53 -32.31 24.79 -32.90
CA THR A 53 -33.37 25.66 -32.36
C THR A 53 -32.77 26.73 -31.45
N ASN A 54 -33.62 27.63 -30.92
CA ASN A 54 -33.20 28.57 -29.89
C ASN A 54 -32.81 27.91 -28.54
N LYS A 55 -33.02 26.60 -28.39
CA LYS A 55 -32.59 25.82 -27.23
C LYS A 55 -31.25 25.12 -27.45
N GLY A 56 -30.68 25.18 -28.65
CA GLY A 56 -29.42 24.55 -29.02
C GLY A 56 -29.55 23.54 -30.16
N LEU A 57 -28.53 22.69 -30.28
CA LEU A 57 -28.35 21.69 -31.32
C LEU A 57 -28.64 20.29 -30.78
N ASP A 58 -29.54 19.58 -31.46
CA ASP A 58 -29.64 18.12 -31.42
C ASP A 58 -28.99 17.56 -32.68
N ASN A 59 -27.86 16.86 -32.53
CA ASN A 59 -27.12 16.29 -33.65
C ASN A 59 -27.65 14.91 -34.09
N GLY A 60 -28.82 14.48 -33.58
CA GLY A 60 -29.48 13.25 -34.01
C GLY A 60 -28.65 11.99 -33.72
N GLY A 61 -27.92 11.97 -32.61
CA GLY A 61 -27.03 10.86 -32.24
C GLY A 61 -25.77 10.71 -33.09
N ASN A 62 -25.51 11.63 -34.03
CA ASN A 62 -24.31 11.60 -34.86
C ASN A 62 -23.07 12.04 -34.05
N LYS A 63 -21.90 11.57 -34.48
CA LYS A 63 -20.61 12.10 -33.99
C LYS A 63 -20.42 13.53 -34.49
N VAL A 64 -19.87 14.39 -33.64
CA VAL A 64 -19.33 15.70 -34.04
C VAL A 64 -17.84 15.51 -34.26
N VAL A 65 -17.38 15.69 -35.49
CA VAL A 65 -15.99 15.48 -35.91
C VAL A 65 -15.31 16.80 -36.25
N ASN A 66 -13.97 16.79 -36.32
CA ASN A 66 -13.15 17.98 -36.56
C ASN A 66 -13.31 19.08 -35.49
N VAL A 67 -13.53 18.66 -34.24
CA VAL A 67 -13.53 19.55 -33.07
C VAL A 67 -12.07 19.77 -32.67
N ALA A 68 -11.58 21.01 -32.81
CA ALA A 68 -10.28 21.40 -32.28
C ALA A 68 -10.22 21.25 -30.76
N ASP A 69 -9.02 21.28 -30.18
CA ASP A 69 -8.90 21.20 -28.72
C ASP A 69 -9.58 22.42 -28.08
N GLY A 70 -10.51 22.15 -27.16
CA GLY A 70 -11.17 23.20 -26.39
C GLY A 70 -10.28 23.70 -25.25
N GLU A 71 -10.50 24.92 -24.78
CA GLU A 71 -9.80 25.41 -23.59
C GLU A 71 -10.18 24.57 -22.36
N ILE A 72 -9.17 24.11 -21.58
CA ILE A 72 -9.40 23.42 -20.30
C ILE A 72 -9.15 24.39 -19.15
N SER A 73 -10.23 24.99 -18.65
CA SER A 73 -10.23 25.88 -17.49
C SER A 73 -11.56 25.80 -16.73
N SER A 74 -11.60 26.30 -15.49
CA SER A 74 -12.82 26.24 -14.66
C SER A 74 -13.99 27.06 -15.22
N THR A 75 -13.73 27.97 -16.16
CA THR A 75 -14.72 28.86 -16.77
C THR A 75 -15.04 28.53 -18.22
N SER A 76 -14.25 27.66 -18.89
CA SER A 76 -14.44 27.29 -20.29
C SER A 76 -15.85 26.75 -20.59
N LYS A 77 -16.32 27.02 -21.81
CA LYS A 77 -17.56 26.51 -22.40
C LYS A 77 -17.32 25.82 -23.73
N ASP A 78 -16.05 25.60 -24.08
CA ASP A 78 -15.67 24.93 -25.32
C ASP A 78 -16.02 23.45 -25.25
N ALA A 79 -16.31 22.88 -26.42
CA ALA A 79 -16.35 21.43 -26.55
C ALA A 79 -14.91 20.88 -26.48
N VAL A 80 -14.71 19.81 -25.72
CA VAL A 80 -13.46 19.06 -25.71
C VAL A 80 -13.56 17.86 -26.64
N ASN A 81 -12.45 17.47 -27.25
CA ASN A 81 -12.41 16.32 -28.14
C ASN A 81 -11.82 15.07 -27.43
N GLY A 82 -11.78 13.96 -28.17
CA GLY A 82 -11.31 12.68 -27.64
C GLY A 82 -9.82 12.64 -27.28
N SER A 83 -8.95 13.44 -27.91
CA SER A 83 -7.52 13.45 -27.59
C SER A 83 -7.28 14.05 -26.20
N GLN A 84 -8.03 15.10 -25.85
CA GLN A 84 -7.96 15.74 -24.54
C GLN A 84 -8.40 14.79 -23.43
N LEU A 85 -9.53 14.09 -23.61
CA LEU A 85 -9.98 13.09 -22.64
C LEU A 85 -9.02 11.91 -22.54
N HIS A 86 -8.43 11.48 -23.67
CA HIS A 86 -7.43 10.42 -23.68
C HIS A 86 -6.19 10.82 -22.87
N ASN A 87 -5.69 12.05 -23.03
CA ASN A 87 -4.55 12.55 -22.28
C ASN A 87 -4.82 12.55 -20.77
N VAL A 88 -5.98 13.05 -20.33
CA VAL A 88 -6.39 13.01 -18.91
C VAL A 88 -6.39 11.57 -18.38
N LYS A 89 -6.91 10.61 -19.16
CA LYS A 89 -6.92 9.19 -18.76
C LYS A 89 -5.49 8.66 -18.59
N GLN A 90 -4.59 9.00 -19.51
CA GLN A 90 -3.19 8.56 -19.46
C GLN A 90 -2.44 9.18 -18.27
N GLU A 91 -2.63 10.47 -18.01
CA GLU A 91 -2.07 11.18 -16.86
C GLU A 91 -2.57 10.58 -15.55
N LEU A 92 -3.88 10.41 -15.40
CA LEU A 92 -4.49 9.84 -14.19
C LEU A 92 -4.02 8.41 -13.93
N ALA A 93 -3.90 7.58 -14.99
CA ALA A 93 -3.37 6.23 -14.84
C ALA A 93 -1.94 6.24 -14.29
N ARG A 94 -1.14 7.24 -14.65
CA ARG A 94 0.27 7.39 -14.27
C ARG A 94 0.48 8.08 -12.92
N GLU A 95 -0.50 8.80 -12.39
CA GLU A 95 -0.42 9.42 -11.06
C GLU A 95 -0.49 8.38 -9.93
N GLY A 96 -1.28 7.31 -10.14
CA GLY A 96 -1.20 6.09 -9.32
C GLY A 96 -1.20 6.31 -7.81
N LEU A 97 -0.44 5.48 -7.09
CA LEU A 97 -0.19 5.60 -5.66
C LEU A 97 1.32 5.51 -5.36
N ASN A 98 1.76 6.33 -4.40
CA ASN A 98 3.15 6.36 -3.92
C ASN A 98 3.20 5.87 -2.47
N PHE A 99 4.03 4.87 -2.19
CA PHE A 99 4.28 4.33 -0.85
C PHE A 99 5.71 4.61 -0.44
N LYS A 100 5.93 5.24 0.72
CA LYS A 100 7.26 5.61 1.18
C LYS A 100 7.55 4.94 2.53
N GLY A 101 8.61 4.16 2.58
CA GLY A 101 9.10 3.55 3.82
C GLY A 101 10.04 4.47 4.60
N GLN A 102 10.54 3.99 5.74
CA GLN A 102 11.50 4.74 6.57
C GLN A 102 12.81 5.07 5.84
N SER A 103 13.22 4.26 4.86
CA SER A 103 14.40 4.52 4.01
C SER A 103 14.25 5.75 3.11
N GLY A 104 13.04 6.33 3.04
CA GLY A 104 12.75 7.53 2.27
C GLY A 104 12.55 7.29 0.76
N GLN A 105 12.76 6.06 0.29
CA GLN A 105 12.51 5.69 -1.10
C GLN A 105 11.02 5.43 -1.32
N SER A 106 10.49 6.02 -2.39
CA SER A 106 9.11 5.80 -2.81
C SER A 106 9.03 4.60 -3.73
N ILE A 107 8.04 3.75 -3.50
CA ILE A 107 7.55 2.78 -4.46
C ILE A 107 6.30 3.37 -5.10
N HIS A 108 6.37 3.59 -6.40
CA HIS A 108 5.24 4.06 -7.19
C HIS A 108 4.55 2.89 -7.90
N LYS A 109 3.22 2.90 -7.94
CA LYS A 109 2.41 2.00 -8.75
C LYS A 109 1.36 2.79 -9.51
N ASN A 110 1.34 2.60 -10.84
CA ASN A 110 0.28 3.16 -11.68
C ASN A 110 -1.08 2.56 -11.30
N LEU A 111 -2.18 3.21 -11.66
CA LEU A 111 -3.51 2.63 -11.49
C LEU A 111 -3.63 1.31 -12.26
N GLY A 112 -4.06 0.25 -11.57
CA GLY A 112 -4.17 -1.10 -12.13
C GLY A 112 -2.93 -1.96 -11.92
N GLU A 113 -1.81 -1.41 -11.44
CA GLU A 113 -0.67 -2.21 -11.00
C GLU A 113 -0.85 -2.69 -9.55
N THR A 114 -0.27 -3.86 -9.24
CA THR A 114 -0.28 -4.43 -7.90
C THR A 114 1.00 -4.04 -7.13
N LEU A 115 0.84 -3.57 -5.89
CA LEU A 115 1.93 -3.49 -4.92
C LEU A 115 1.97 -4.78 -4.08
N GLU A 116 3.10 -5.47 -4.09
CA GLU A 116 3.34 -6.60 -3.21
C GLU A 116 3.90 -6.14 -1.86
N ILE A 117 3.27 -6.57 -0.77
CA ILE A 117 3.73 -6.37 0.62
C ILE A 117 3.93 -7.75 1.21
N VAL A 118 5.16 -8.26 1.16
CA VAL A 118 5.45 -9.68 1.45
C VAL A 118 6.36 -9.85 2.67
N GLY A 119 5.99 -10.80 3.53
CA GLY A 119 6.89 -11.41 4.51
C GLY A 119 7.47 -12.72 3.96
N LYS A 120 8.60 -13.20 4.50
CA LYS A 120 9.27 -14.45 4.04
C LYS A 120 8.73 -15.73 4.70
N GLY A 121 7.62 -15.66 5.44
CA GLY A 121 7.01 -16.80 6.10
C GLY A 121 6.66 -17.93 5.13
N GLN A 122 6.83 -19.19 5.55
CA GLN A 122 6.59 -20.39 4.72
C GLN A 122 5.52 -21.34 5.31
N LYS A 123 4.95 -21.00 6.47
CA LYS A 123 3.93 -21.80 7.16
C LYS A 123 2.53 -21.43 6.66
N ALA A 124 1.52 -22.18 7.07
CA ALA A 124 0.13 -21.81 6.78
C ALA A 124 -0.27 -20.51 7.48
N ASP A 125 -1.18 -19.72 6.89
CA ASP A 125 -1.62 -18.43 7.42
C ASP A 125 -2.16 -18.53 8.87
N THR A 126 -2.80 -19.65 9.21
CA THR A 126 -3.31 -19.95 10.56
C THR A 126 -2.23 -20.16 11.62
N GLU A 127 -0.96 -20.29 11.22
CA GLU A 127 0.18 -20.36 12.13
C GLU A 127 0.83 -18.99 12.39
N TYR A 128 0.26 -17.91 11.85
CA TYR A 128 0.67 -16.54 12.11
C TYR A 128 -0.37 -15.80 12.94
N ASP A 129 0.11 -14.99 13.88
CA ASP A 129 -0.73 -14.18 14.76
C ASP A 129 -0.38 -12.70 14.59
N ALA A 130 -1.41 -11.86 14.46
CA ALA A 130 -1.28 -10.41 14.37
C ALA A 130 -1.26 -9.72 15.75
N VAL A 131 -1.43 -10.44 16.87
CA VAL A 131 -1.53 -9.92 18.24
C VAL A 131 -0.42 -8.93 18.60
N ASN A 132 0.80 -9.16 18.12
CA ASN A 132 1.94 -8.29 18.44
C ASN A 132 2.09 -7.09 17.51
N ILE A 133 1.30 -6.97 16.43
CA ILE A 133 1.43 -5.88 15.45
C ILE A 133 0.22 -4.96 15.56
N LYS A 134 0.48 -3.66 15.72
CA LYS A 134 -0.54 -2.62 15.65
C LYS A 134 -0.23 -1.65 14.52
N THR A 135 -1.25 -1.33 13.74
CA THR A 135 -1.22 -0.22 12.79
C THR A 135 -2.02 0.97 13.32
N TYR A 136 -1.46 2.17 13.27
CA TYR A 136 -2.16 3.39 13.65
C TYR A 136 -1.66 4.59 12.85
N GLU A 137 -2.44 5.67 12.84
CA GLU A 137 -2.03 6.92 12.22
C GLU A 137 -1.25 7.79 13.22
N GLU A 138 -0.15 8.36 12.77
CA GLU A 138 0.61 9.36 13.52
C GLU A 138 1.27 10.35 12.54
N ASN A 139 0.88 11.62 12.61
CA ASN A 139 1.42 12.73 11.81
C ASN A 139 1.36 12.49 10.28
N GLY A 140 0.21 12.02 9.78
CA GLY A 140 -0.05 11.72 8.38
C GLY A 140 0.61 10.43 7.88
N LYS A 141 1.11 9.57 8.77
CA LYS A 141 1.77 8.31 8.43
C LYS A 141 1.02 7.13 9.04
N VAL A 142 0.98 6.02 8.32
CA VAL A 142 0.61 4.72 8.89
C VAL A 142 1.84 4.14 9.58
N VAL A 143 1.81 4.08 10.91
CA VAL A 143 2.84 3.45 11.73
C VAL A 143 2.50 1.97 11.88
N VAL A 144 3.49 1.10 11.65
CA VAL A 144 3.44 -0.32 11.97
C VAL A 144 4.35 -0.56 13.17
N ALA A 145 3.77 -0.87 14.31
CA ALA A 145 4.48 -1.03 15.58
C ALA A 145 4.32 -2.44 16.15
N LEU A 146 5.33 -2.85 16.92
CA LEU A 146 5.24 -4.03 17.77
C LEU A 146 4.67 -3.67 19.15
N ALA A 147 3.94 -4.59 19.76
CA ALA A 147 3.55 -4.51 21.16
C ALA A 147 4.80 -4.44 22.06
N LYS A 148 4.69 -3.73 23.19
CA LYS A 148 5.77 -3.67 24.20
C LYS A 148 6.00 -5.03 24.85
N ASP A 149 4.92 -5.76 25.09
CA ASP A 149 4.94 -7.12 25.59
C ASP A 149 4.66 -8.06 24.41
N LEU A 150 5.65 -8.90 24.06
CA LEU A 150 5.51 -9.87 22.98
C LEU A 150 4.87 -11.16 23.50
N THR A 151 3.79 -11.58 22.86
CA THR A 151 3.16 -12.89 23.09
C THR A 151 3.55 -13.83 21.96
N ALA A 152 4.32 -14.87 22.26
CA ALA A 152 4.72 -15.87 21.27
C ALA A 152 4.79 -17.26 21.93
N ASN A 153 4.29 -18.29 21.23
CA ASN A 153 4.38 -19.68 21.70
C ASN A 153 5.82 -20.19 21.74
N LYS A 154 6.67 -19.70 20.82
CA LYS A 154 8.09 -20.05 20.74
C LYS A 154 8.89 -18.91 20.11
N VAL A 155 10.04 -18.61 20.71
CA VAL A 155 11.06 -17.72 20.12
C VAL A 155 12.26 -18.58 19.76
N THR A 156 12.69 -18.50 18.50
CA THR A 156 13.94 -19.12 18.03
C THR A 156 14.86 -18.00 17.61
N VAL A 157 16.07 -17.96 18.16
CA VAL A 157 17.12 -17.02 17.77
C VAL A 157 18.28 -17.80 17.15
N GLY A 158 18.90 -17.23 16.12
CA GLY A 158 19.88 -17.95 15.31
C GLY A 158 19.23 -18.84 14.25
N GLU A 159 20.08 -19.45 13.43
CA GLU A 159 19.67 -20.34 12.34
C GLU A 159 20.16 -21.76 12.63
N LYS A 160 19.26 -22.74 12.58
CA LYS A 160 19.65 -24.14 12.71
C LYS A 160 20.44 -24.56 11.46
N GLY A 161 21.61 -25.14 11.65
CA GLY A 161 22.38 -25.76 10.58
C GLY A 161 21.61 -26.88 9.89
N ALA A 162 21.74 -26.98 8.56
CA ALA A 162 21.26 -28.12 7.80
C ALA A 162 22.30 -29.26 7.83
N ASN A 163 21.93 -30.47 7.40
CA ASN A 163 22.87 -31.60 7.38
C ASN A 163 24.17 -31.25 6.63
N GLY A 164 25.30 -31.25 7.34
CA GLY A 164 26.63 -30.93 6.80
C GLY A 164 26.95 -29.43 6.66
N LYS A 165 26.12 -28.52 7.18
CA LYS A 165 26.40 -27.08 7.27
C LYS A 165 26.10 -26.57 8.67
N ASP A 166 27.06 -25.89 9.26
CA ASP A 166 26.88 -25.27 10.57
C ASP A 166 25.78 -24.20 10.53
N GLY A 167 25.07 -24.05 11.64
CA GLY A 167 24.09 -22.99 11.84
C GLY A 167 24.73 -21.64 12.18
N ALA A 168 23.90 -20.63 12.40
CA ALA A 168 24.33 -19.35 12.95
C ALA A 168 23.87 -19.24 14.41
N ASP A 169 24.80 -18.94 15.31
CA ASP A 169 24.51 -18.82 16.74
C ASP A 169 23.52 -17.67 17.01
N GLY A 170 22.49 -17.97 17.80
CA GLY A 170 21.58 -16.96 18.35
C GLY A 170 22.03 -16.49 19.73
N SER A 171 21.60 -15.29 20.13
CA SER A 171 21.71 -14.82 21.50
C SER A 171 20.40 -14.18 21.96
N ILE A 172 20.07 -14.38 23.25
CA ILE A 172 18.97 -13.67 23.92
C ILE A 172 19.60 -12.90 25.07
N GLY A 173 19.35 -11.59 25.09
CA GLY A 173 19.77 -10.72 26.18
C GLY A 173 18.55 -10.07 26.84
N VAL A 174 18.55 -10.00 28.18
CA VAL A 174 17.65 -9.12 28.93
C VAL A 174 18.50 -8.07 29.62
N ASN A 175 18.14 -6.80 29.43
CA ASN A 175 18.81 -5.68 30.09
C ASN A 175 18.03 -5.32 31.35
N GLY A 176 18.73 -5.34 32.49
CA GLY A 176 18.27 -4.81 33.75
C GLY A 176 18.73 -3.37 33.97
N LYS A 177 18.15 -2.73 34.98
CA LYS A 177 18.60 -1.42 35.45
C LYS A 177 20.06 -1.50 35.92
N ASP A 178 20.81 -0.41 35.75
CA ASP A 178 22.20 -0.27 36.21
C ASP A 178 23.17 -1.36 35.70
N GLY A 179 23.03 -1.74 34.41
CA GLY A 179 23.96 -2.63 33.73
C GLY A 179 23.86 -4.12 34.10
N SER A 180 22.89 -4.50 34.94
CA SER A 180 22.59 -5.91 35.20
C SER A 180 22.02 -6.56 33.93
N ALA A 181 22.33 -7.82 33.65
CA ALA A 181 21.81 -8.50 32.46
C ALA A 181 21.78 -10.03 32.62
N VAL A 182 20.92 -10.68 31.85
CA VAL A 182 21.00 -12.14 31.59
C VAL A 182 21.24 -12.33 30.10
N VAL A 183 22.24 -13.14 29.75
CA VAL A 183 22.56 -13.47 28.38
C VAL A 183 22.61 -14.98 28.23
N ILE A 184 21.94 -15.48 27.20
CA ILE A 184 22.04 -16.87 26.74
C ILE A 184 22.75 -16.82 25.38
N ASN A 185 23.90 -17.47 25.28
CA ASN A 185 24.73 -17.45 24.09
C ASN A 185 24.81 -18.85 23.45
N GLY A 186 24.33 -18.97 22.21
CA GLY A 186 24.41 -20.21 21.45
C GLY A 186 25.84 -20.64 21.12
N LYS A 187 26.76 -19.69 20.95
CA LYS A 187 28.13 -19.95 20.48
C LYS A 187 28.94 -20.86 21.39
N ASP A 188 28.86 -20.60 22.69
CA ASP A 188 29.59 -21.33 23.72
C ASP A 188 28.65 -22.06 24.68
N GLY A 189 27.37 -22.15 24.32
CA GLY A 189 26.31 -22.75 25.13
C GLY A 189 26.18 -22.12 26.52
N SER A 190 26.66 -20.89 26.70
CA SER A 190 26.77 -20.29 28.02
C SER A 190 25.52 -19.53 28.44
N ILE A 191 25.26 -19.55 29.75
CA ILE A 191 24.29 -18.67 30.40
C ILE A 191 25.09 -17.76 31.33
N GLY A 192 25.08 -16.47 31.05
CA GLY A 192 25.75 -15.43 31.83
C GLY A 192 24.75 -14.53 32.53
N LEU A 193 24.95 -14.31 33.83
CA LEU A 193 24.31 -13.27 34.63
C LEU A 193 25.37 -12.23 34.95
N ASN A 194 25.13 -10.96 34.65
CA ASN A 194 25.94 -9.85 35.16
C ASN A 194 25.14 -9.15 36.26
N GLY A 195 25.74 -8.95 37.43
CA GLY A 195 25.17 -8.05 38.43
C GLY A 195 25.52 -6.59 38.14
N LYS A 196 25.01 -5.68 38.97
CA LYS A 196 25.18 -4.22 38.85
C LYS A 196 26.65 -3.86 38.60
N ASP A 197 26.89 -3.10 37.53
CA ASP A 197 28.21 -2.62 37.11
C ASP A 197 29.25 -3.75 36.92
N GLY A 198 28.82 -4.94 36.51
CA GLY A 198 29.69 -6.09 36.25
C GLY A 198 30.14 -6.86 37.49
N LYS A 199 29.67 -6.49 38.68
CA LYS A 199 29.98 -7.20 39.95
C LYS A 199 29.00 -8.35 40.17
N ASN A 200 29.46 -9.44 40.80
CA ASN A 200 28.63 -10.59 41.21
C ASN A 200 27.94 -11.36 40.06
N GLY A 201 28.60 -11.45 38.90
CA GLY A 201 28.09 -12.26 37.79
C GLY A 201 28.23 -13.77 38.01
N VAL A 202 27.40 -14.55 37.31
CA VAL A 202 27.43 -16.03 37.29
C VAL A 202 27.55 -16.45 35.83
N SER A 203 28.47 -17.37 35.50
CA SER A 203 28.58 -17.94 34.16
C SER A 203 28.50 -19.46 34.24
N ILE A 204 27.62 -20.04 33.44
CA ILE A 204 27.50 -21.48 33.22
C ILE A 204 27.93 -21.72 31.78
N LYS A 205 28.89 -22.61 31.53
CA LYS A 205 29.39 -22.93 30.18
C LYS A 205 29.31 -24.43 29.93
N GLY A 206 28.90 -24.84 28.73
CA GLY A 206 29.05 -26.22 28.27
C GLY A 206 30.40 -26.37 27.58
N GLN A 207 31.30 -27.18 28.13
CA GLN A 207 32.55 -27.56 27.45
C GLN A 207 32.49 -29.07 27.21
N ASP A 208 33.03 -29.57 26.09
CA ASP A 208 33.33 -31.01 25.94
C ASP A 208 34.45 -31.38 26.92
N GLY A 209 34.07 -31.78 28.13
CA GLY A 209 34.94 -32.44 29.08
C GLY A 209 34.49 -33.90 29.24
N LYS A 210 35.45 -34.82 29.46
CA LYS A 210 35.15 -35.96 30.34
C LYS A 210 34.64 -35.42 31.69
N VAL A 211 34.08 -36.21 32.60
CA VAL A 211 33.77 -35.72 33.96
C VAL A 211 34.95 -35.95 34.90
N GLY A 212 35.45 -34.87 35.47
CA GLY A 212 36.10 -34.88 36.76
C GLY A 212 36.44 -33.53 37.36
N VAL A 213 36.21 -33.55 38.66
CA VAL A 213 36.76 -32.67 39.68
C VAL A 213 38.31 -32.64 39.55
N ASP A 214 39.05 -31.95 40.39
CA ASP A 214 40.07 -32.76 41.08
C ASP A 214 39.33 -33.81 41.94
N GLY A 215 38.97 -35.00 41.46
CA GLY A 215 39.61 -35.80 40.40
C GLY A 215 39.04 -35.91 38.97
N LYS A 216 39.98 -35.90 38.02
CA LYS A 216 39.98 -36.41 36.63
C LYS A 216 39.10 -35.73 35.57
N ASP A 217 39.51 -34.59 35.03
CA ASP A 217 39.05 -34.02 33.74
C ASP A 217 37.54 -34.04 33.50
N GLY A 218 36.89 -32.94 33.89
CA GLY A 218 35.69 -32.22 33.38
C GLY A 218 34.32 -32.33 34.09
N GLU A 219 34.29 -32.19 35.41
CA GLU A 219 33.05 -31.90 36.14
C GLU A 219 32.76 -30.40 36.18
N THR A 220 31.49 -30.04 36.04
CA THR A 220 30.98 -28.67 36.31
C THR A 220 30.61 -28.57 37.80
N ARG A 221 31.20 -27.65 38.56
CA ARG A 221 30.91 -27.46 39.99
C ARG A 221 29.92 -26.31 40.24
N LEU A 222 28.86 -26.57 41.01
CA LEU A 222 28.03 -25.56 41.69
C LEU A 222 28.58 -25.38 43.11
N VAL A 223 28.93 -24.15 43.52
CA VAL A 223 29.38 -23.86 44.89
C VAL A 223 28.16 -23.60 45.77
N TYR A 224 27.90 -24.49 46.73
CA TYR A 224 26.91 -24.31 47.80
C TYR A 224 27.63 -24.23 49.15
N VAL A 225 27.23 -23.29 50.03
CA VAL A 225 27.82 -23.15 51.37
C VAL A 225 26.96 -23.92 52.37
N GLU A 226 27.46 -25.04 52.87
CA GLU A 226 26.88 -25.69 54.05
C GLU A 226 27.33 -24.96 55.33
N LYS A 227 26.36 -24.55 56.15
CA LYS A 227 26.62 -23.94 57.46
C LYS A 227 26.87 -25.06 58.47
N ILE A 228 28.14 -25.31 58.81
CA ILE A 228 28.50 -26.34 59.80
C ILE A 228 28.04 -25.88 61.20
N ILE A 229 27.12 -26.64 61.81
CA ILE A 229 26.76 -26.52 63.24
C ILE A 229 27.84 -27.23 64.05
N GLN A 230 28.67 -26.47 64.77
CA GLN A 230 29.64 -27.02 65.72
C GLN A 230 28.92 -27.56 66.97
N ILE A 231 28.80 -28.87 67.12
CA ILE A 231 28.38 -29.51 68.37
C ILE A 231 29.62 -29.64 69.26
N LYS A 232 29.65 -28.86 70.36
CA LYS A 232 30.72 -28.89 71.35
C LYS A 232 30.50 -30.07 72.31
N LEU A 233 31.26 -31.16 72.16
CA LEU A 233 31.27 -32.28 73.10
C LEU A 233 32.32 -32.03 74.19
N THR A 234 31.87 -31.67 75.40
CA THR A 234 32.75 -31.57 76.57
C THR A 234 32.88 -32.94 77.22
N ARG A 235 34.04 -33.59 77.12
CA ARG A 235 34.35 -34.78 77.94
C ARG A 235 34.70 -34.34 79.36
N SER A 236 33.91 -34.76 80.35
CA SER A 236 34.29 -34.69 81.76
C SER A 236 35.21 -35.88 82.07
N LEU A 237 36.46 -35.60 82.44
CA LEU A 237 37.39 -36.61 82.93
C LEU A 237 37.11 -36.83 84.42
N LEU A 238 36.48 -37.96 84.76
CA LEU A 238 36.29 -38.37 86.15
C LEU A 238 37.62 -38.94 86.67
N LEU A 239 38.35 -38.17 87.47
CA LEU A 239 39.44 -38.69 88.30
C LEU A 239 38.81 -39.48 89.45
N MET A 240 38.84 -40.81 89.38
CA MET A 240 38.67 -41.64 90.57
C MET A 240 40.03 -41.76 91.25
N THR A 241 40.19 -41.07 92.38
CA THR A 241 41.20 -41.42 93.38
C THR A 241 40.79 -42.71 94.11
N ALA A 242 41.80 -43.47 94.52
CA ALA A 242 41.78 -44.81 95.11
C ALA A 242 40.71 -45.07 96.19
#